data_AF-A0A7X8CMB4-F1
#
_entry.id   AF-A0A7X8CMB4-F1
#
_cell.length_a   1.000
_cell.length_b   1.000
_cell.length_c   1.000
_cell.angle_alpha   90.00
_cell.angle_beta   90.00
_cell.angle_gamma   90.00
#
_symmetry.space_group_name_H-M   'P 1'
#
loop_
_entity.id
_entity.type
_entity.pdbx_description
1 polymer ?
#
loop_
_entity_poly.entity_id
_entity_poly.type
_entity_poly.pdbx_seq_one_letter_code
_entity_poly.pdbx_strand_id
1 'polypeptide(L)'
;FLVFLLISSSMNAAELPKGVTLKILAMTGPWVSGPPKVHGVEWGEKTGNTVEVIEVAYADLFPKMQQAAATRSKVFDILLAANTWMADLMGWGYVIPLDNYIKDPEVLYDTDVPEGIKRKNTFGGVTYGLI
;
A
#
# COMPACT_ATOMS: atom_id res chain seq x y z
N PHE A 1 5.57 1.95 -11.76
CA PHE A 1 6.21 1.43 -10.53
C PHE A 1 5.60 2.18 -9.36
N LEU A 2 5.27 1.45 -8.28
CA LEU A 2 4.54 1.83 -7.06
C LEU A 2 3.00 1.95 -7.21
N VAL A 3 2.34 1.22 -6.31
CA VAL A 3 0.89 1.10 -6.07
C VAL A 3 0.82 0.81 -4.58
N PHE A 4 0.32 1.73 -3.76
CA PHE A 4 0.05 1.47 -2.34
C PHE A 4 -1.35 0.87 -2.22
N LEU A 5 -1.45 -0.38 -1.75
CA LEU A 5 -2.72 -1.04 -1.43
C LEU A 5 -2.83 -1.21 0.09
N LEU A 6 -3.90 -0.68 0.69
CA LEU A 6 -4.23 -0.89 2.10
C LEU A 6 -5.10 -2.15 2.28
N ILE A 7 -4.97 -2.81 3.43
CA ILE A 7 -5.69 -4.07 3.74
C ILE A 7 -6.69 -3.88 4.91
N SER A 8 -6.79 -2.69 5.51
CA SER A 8 -7.62 -2.42 6.69
C SER A 8 -8.65 -1.29 6.47
N SER A 9 -9.93 -1.60 6.65
CA SER A 9 -11.11 -0.78 6.33
C SER A 9 -11.56 0.19 7.42
N SER A 10 -10.70 0.57 8.36
CA SER A 10 -11.05 1.60 9.34
C SER A 10 -9.78 2.24 9.84
N MET A 11 -9.54 3.47 9.40
CA MET A 11 -8.95 4.58 10.16
C MET A 11 -8.27 5.55 9.21
N ASN A 12 -8.57 6.83 9.42
CA ASN A 12 -7.88 7.91 8.75
C ASN A 12 -6.41 7.88 9.20
N ALA A 13 -5.45 8.17 8.33
CA ALA A 13 -4.02 8.13 8.69
C ALA A 13 -3.68 9.09 9.87
N ALA A 14 -4.55 10.07 10.13
CA ALA A 14 -4.52 10.97 11.27
C ALA A 14 -4.97 10.36 12.62
N GLU A 15 -5.46 9.11 12.65
CA GLU A 15 -6.15 8.53 13.82
C GLU A 15 -5.62 7.16 14.27
N LEU A 16 -4.45 6.70 13.81
CA LEU A 16 -3.85 5.49 14.36
C LEU A 16 -3.47 5.71 15.84
N PRO A 17 -3.88 4.83 16.78
CA PRO A 17 -3.38 4.83 18.14
C PRO A 17 -1.86 4.79 18.14
N LYS A 18 -1.24 5.44 19.12
CA LYS A 18 0.21 5.38 19.30
C LYS A 18 0.67 3.94 19.52
N GLY A 19 1.84 3.61 18.99
CA GLY A 19 2.46 2.29 19.14
C GLY A 19 2.02 1.25 18.09
N VAL A 20 1.35 1.68 17.01
CA VAL A 20 1.05 0.79 15.87
C VAL A 20 2.31 0.58 15.02
N THR A 21 2.52 -0.65 14.55
CA THR A 21 3.53 -0.98 13.53
C THR A 21 2.85 -1.33 12.22
N LEU A 22 3.09 -0.53 11.18
CA LEU A 22 2.67 -0.82 9.81
C LEU A 22 3.75 -1.61 9.08
N LYS A 23 3.37 -2.75 8.51
CA LYS A 23 4.26 -3.64 7.78
C LYS A 23 4.09 -3.49 6.28
N ILE A 24 5.15 -3.12 5.57
CA ILE A 24 5.14 -2.88 4.14
C ILE A 24 5.93 -3.99 3.43
N LEU A 25 5.27 -4.78 2.59
CA LEU A 25 5.95 -5.73 1.72
C LEU A 25 6.47 -5.01 0.48
N ALA A 26 7.79 -5.10 0.24
CA ALA A 26 8.43 -4.42 -0.88
C ALA A 26 9.55 -5.27 -1.49
N MET A 27 9.87 -5.02 -2.76
CA MET A 27 11.09 -5.57 -3.36
C MET A 27 12.31 -4.94 -2.69
N THR A 28 13.38 -5.72 -2.52
CA THR A 28 14.65 -5.22 -1.99
C THR A 28 15.14 -3.99 -2.76
N GLY A 29 15.60 -3.00 -1.99
CA GLY A 29 15.91 -1.65 -2.47
C GLY A 29 17.23 -1.49 -3.21
N PRO A 30 17.62 -0.23 -3.50
CA PRO A 30 17.18 0.97 -2.78
C PRO A 30 15.89 1.63 -3.31
N TRP A 31 15.50 1.37 -4.55
CA TRP A 31 14.54 2.24 -5.24
C TRP A 31 13.08 2.10 -4.81
N VAL A 32 12.66 0.90 -4.39
CA VAL A 32 11.25 0.64 -4.00
C VAL A 32 11.10 0.63 -2.49
N SER A 33 11.95 -0.08 -1.76
CA SER A 33 11.90 -0.14 -0.30
C SER A 33 12.61 1.02 0.41
N GLY A 34 13.44 1.80 -0.28
CA GLY A 34 14.17 2.93 0.32
C GLY A 34 13.25 4.04 0.82
N PRO A 35 12.35 4.60 -0.02
CA PRO A 35 11.44 5.66 0.39
C PRO A 35 10.61 5.33 1.65
N PRO A 36 9.93 4.17 1.78
CA PRO A 36 9.20 3.86 3.00
C PRO A 36 10.09 3.67 4.23
N LYS A 37 11.37 3.29 4.07
CA LYS A 37 12.32 3.26 5.20
C LYS A 37 12.69 4.66 5.68
N VAL A 38 12.87 5.61 4.77
CA VAL A 38 13.22 7.00 5.11
C VAL A 38 12.00 7.72 5.68
N HIS A 39 10.90 7.80 4.93
CA HIS A 39 9.70 8.53 5.34
C HIS A 39 8.93 7.82 6.46
N GLY A 40 9.09 6.50 6.61
CA GLY A 40 8.53 5.76 7.73
C GLY A 40 9.12 6.16 9.07
N VAL A 41 10.42 6.53 9.11
CA VAL A 41 11.06 7.08 10.33
C VAL A 41 10.48 8.47 10.63
N GLU A 42 10.43 9.36 9.64
CA GLU A 42 9.88 10.72 9.80
C GLU A 42 8.41 10.69 10.26
N TRP A 43 7.61 9.77 9.71
CA TRP A 43 6.23 9.57 10.12
C TRP A 43 6.12 8.99 11.54
N GLY A 44 6.99 8.05 11.89
CA GLY A 44 7.04 7.46 13.22
C GLY A 44 7.38 8.47 14.32
N GLU A 45 8.34 9.37 14.07
CA GLU A 45 8.70 10.46 14.99
C GLU A 45 7.52 11.42 15.25
N LYS A 46 6.71 11.70 14.22
CA LYS A 46 5.54 12.59 14.33
C LYS A 46 4.35 11.95 15.03
N THR A 47 4.15 10.65 14.84
CA THR A 47 2.92 9.96 15.25
C THR A 47 3.09 9.08 16.48
N GLY A 48 4.33 8.67 16.82
CA GLY A 48 4.61 7.66 17.83
C GLY A 48 4.32 6.22 17.35
N ASN A 49 4.30 6.02 16.03
CA ASN A 49 4.10 4.72 15.38
C ASN A 49 5.37 4.24 14.68
N THR A 50 5.35 3.04 14.12
CA THR A 50 6.50 2.42 13.45
C THR A 50 6.13 1.94 12.06
N VAL A 51 7.08 2.02 11.13
CA VAL A 51 6.99 1.37 9.81
C VAL A 51 8.08 0.31 9.74
N GLU A 52 7.69 -0.93 9.43
CA GLU A 52 8.59 -2.04 9.17
C GLU A 52 8.51 -2.41 7.69
N VAL A 53 9.62 -2.31 6.97
CA VAL A 53 9.68 -2.70 5.55
C VAL A 53 10.21 -4.12 5.43
N ILE A 54 9.35 -5.02 5.01
CA ILE A 54 9.65 -6.43 4.73
C ILE A 54 10.16 -6.53 3.30
N GLU A 55 11.48 -6.56 3.15
CA GLU A 55 12.11 -6.74 1.85
C GLU A 55 12.17 -8.20 1.43
N VAL A 56 11.85 -8.46 0.16
CA VAL A 56 12.05 -9.76 -0.49
C VAL A 56 12.60 -9.58 -1.90
N ALA A 57 13.18 -10.63 -2.48
CA ALA A 57 13.54 -10.60 -3.89
C ALA A 57 12.27 -10.41 -4.75
N TYR A 58 12.41 -9.77 -5.91
CA TYR A 58 11.26 -9.51 -6.80
C TYR A 58 10.50 -10.79 -7.17
N ALA A 59 11.22 -11.90 -7.40
CA ALA A 59 10.64 -13.20 -7.70
C ALA A 59 9.77 -13.76 -6.56
N ASP A 60 10.04 -13.38 -5.32
CA ASP A 60 9.34 -13.86 -4.13
C ASP A 60 8.13 -12.99 -3.75
N LEU A 61 8.02 -11.77 -4.31
CA LEU A 61 6.91 -10.86 -4.01
C LEU A 61 5.55 -11.51 -4.31
N PHE A 62 5.36 -11.98 -5.54
CA PHE A 62 4.07 -12.51 -5.96
C PHE A 62 3.69 -13.79 -5.20
N PRO A 63 4.55 -14.83 -5.09
CA PRO A 63 4.24 -16.01 -4.27
C PRO A 63 3.88 -15.67 -2.82
N LYS A 64 4.58 -14.70 -2.21
CA LYS A 64 4.31 -14.29 -0.83
C LYS A 64 2.97 -13.56 -0.69
N MET A 65 2.61 -12.69 -1.64
CA MET A 65 1.28 -12.07 -1.70
C MET A 65 0.19 -13.11 -1.90
N GLN A 66 0.37 -14.04 -2.84
CA GLN A 66 -0.59 -15.10 -3.12
C GLN A 66 -0.82 -15.99 -1.89
N GLN A 67 0.25 -16.39 -1.20
CA GLN A 67 0.15 -17.20 0.02
C GLN A 67 -0.58 -16.46 1.13
N ALA A 68 -0.26 -15.18 1.33
CA ALA A 68 -0.92 -14.35 2.32
C ALA A 68 -2.41 -14.16 2.02
N ALA A 69 -2.76 -13.97 0.74
CA ALA A 69 -4.15 -13.88 0.28
C ALA A 69 -4.91 -15.20 0.50
N ALA A 70 -4.31 -16.33 0.10
CA ALA A 70 -4.91 -17.66 0.23
C ALA A 70 -5.19 -18.05 1.69
N THR A 71 -4.31 -17.66 2.61
CA THR A 71 -4.46 -17.93 4.05
C THR A 71 -5.15 -16.81 4.82
N ARG A 72 -5.51 -15.70 4.16
CA ARG A 72 -6.00 -14.47 4.79
C ARG A 72 -5.10 -13.99 5.92
N SER A 73 -3.79 -14.20 5.78
CA SER A 73 -2.81 -13.81 6.80
C SER A 73 -2.66 -12.29 6.84
N LYS A 74 -2.39 -11.74 8.02
CA LYS A 74 -2.12 -10.30 8.23
C LYS A 74 -0.62 -10.03 8.43
N VAL A 75 0.22 -10.70 7.64
CA VAL A 75 1.69 -10.61 7.80
C VAL A 75 2.29 -9.31 7.27
N PHE A 76 1.52 -8.55 6.49
CA PHE A 76 1.81 -7.19 6.05
C PHE A 76 0.49 -6.42 5.88
N ASP A 77 0.56 -5.09 5.95
CA ASP A 77 -0.57 -4.16 5.88
C ASP A 77 -0.63 -3.39 4.56
N ILE A 78 0.54 -3.18 3.94
CA ILE A 78 0.70 -2.43 2.69
C ILE A 78 1.55 -3.23 1.71
N LEU A 79 1.15 -3.20 0.44
CA LEU A 79 1.88 -3.81 -0.67
C LEU A 79 2.53 -2.74 -1.53
N LEU A 80 3.82 -2.86 -1.82
CA LEU A 80 4.50 -2.17 -2.92
C LEU A 80 4.74 -3.16 -4.07
N ALA A 81 3.70 -3.35 -4.87
CA ALA A 81 3.62 -4.39 -5.88
C ALA A 81 3.67 -3.85 -7.32
N ALA A 82 3.93 -4.74 -8.28
CA ALA A 82 3.82 -4.42 -9.70
C ALA A 82 2.34 -4.28 -10.09
N ASN A 83 2.02 -3.24 -10.88
CA ASN A 83 0.65 -2.96 -11.33
C ASN A 83 0.04 -4.07 -12.19
N THR A 84 0.88 -4.90 -12.82
CA THR A 84 0.46 -6.06 -13.60
C THR A 84 -0.29 -7.10 -12.75
N TRP A 85 -0.05 -7.11 -11.44
CA TRP A 85 -0.69 -8.03 -10.49
C TRP A 85 -1.95 -7.46 -9.84
N MET A 86 -2.39 -6.26 -10.23
CA MET A 86 -3.58 -5.62 -9.65
C MET A 86 -4.80 -6.52 -9.82
N ALA A 87 -5.03 -7.05 -11.03
CA ALA A 87 -6.12 -7.96 -11.36
C ALA A 87 -6.18 -9.18 -10.42
N ASP A 88 -5.04 -9.80 -10.13
CA ASP A 88 -4.94 -10.93 -9.22
C ASP A 88 -5.35 -10.53 -7.79
N LEU A 89 -4.80 -9.43 -7.28
CA LEU A 89 -5.05 -8.95 -5.91
C LEU A 89 -6.53 -8.63 -5.65
N MET A 90 -7.22 -8.07 -6.63
CA MET A 90 -8.66 -7.82 -6.56
C MET A 90 -9.47 -9.09 -6.75
N GLY A 91 -9.06 -9.96 -7.66
CA GLY A 91 -9.68 -11.28 -7.84
C GLY A 91 -9.63 -12.12 -6.57
N TRP A 92 -8.58 -11.97 -5.76
CA TRP A 92 -8.46 -12.59 -4.44
C TRP A 92 -9.26 -11.87 -3.36
N GLY A 93 -9.74 -10.65 -3.61
CA GLY A 93 -10.38 -9.80 -2.61
C GLY A 93 -9.46 -9.53 -1.42
N TYR A 94 -8.18 -9.29 -1.67
CA TYR A 94 -7.15 -9.17 -0.63
C TYR A 94 -6.71 -7.73 -0.36
N VAL A 95 -7.20 -6.78 -1.16
CA VAL A 95 -6.88 -5.35 -1.09
C VAL A 95 -8.16 -4.54 -0.99
N ILE A 96 -8.14 -3.44 -0.23
CA ILE A 96 -9.34 -2.62 -0.03
C ILE A 96 -9.49 -1.57 -1.13
N PRO A 97 -10.74 -1.19 -1.48
CA PRO A 97 -10.98 -0.02 -2.32
C PRO A 97 -10.56 1.27 -1.59
N LEU A 98 -9.94 2.19 -2.31
CA LEU A 98 -9.42 3.45 -1.77
C LEU A 98 -10.33 4.65 -2.06
N ASP A 99 -11.45 4.49 -2.76
CA ASP A 99 -12.30 5.59 -3.24
C ASP A 99 -12.86 6.49 -2.14
N ASN A 100 -13.01 5.97 -0.92
CA ASN A 100 -13.43 6.79 0.23
C ASN A 100 -12.26 7.58 0.85
N TYR A 101 -11.03 7.08 0.73
CA TYR A 101 -9.85 7.72 1.29
C TYR A 101 -9.32 8.83 0.37
N ILE A 102 -9.36 8.63 -0.95
CA ILE A 102 -8.89 9.62 -1.93
C ILE A 102 -9.79 10.87 -2.03
N LYS A 103 -10.99 10.82 -1.46
CA LYS A 103 -11.90 11.97 -1.35
C LYS A 103 -11.50 12.95 -0.26
N ASP A 104 -10.60 12.55 0.65
CA ASP A 104 -10.08 13.46 1.65
C ASP A 104 -9.29 14.59 0.95
N PRO A 105 -9.67 15.87 1.14
CA PRO A 105 -9.00 16.99 0.49
C PRO A 105 -7.51 17.08 0.85
N GLU A 106 -7.05 16.50 1.96
CA GLU A 106 -5.63 16.47 2.33
C GLU A 106 -4.81 15.51 1.45
N VAL A 107 -5.45 14.52 0.81
CA VAL A 107 -4.77 13.53 -0.04
C VAL A 107 -4.45 14.09 -1.42
N LEU A 108 -5.09 15.19 -1.83
CA LEU A 108 -4.86 15.93 -3.09
C LEU A 108 -4.87 15.02 -4.35
N TYR A 109 -5.51 13.85 -4.28
CA TYR A 109 -5.47 12.85 -5.35
C TYR A 109 -5.98 13.42 -6.67
N ASP A 110 -7.02 14.24 -6.60
CA ASP A 110 -7.64 14.76 -7.81
C ASP A 110 -6.84 15.85 -8.52
N THR A 111 -6.07 16.65 -7.79
CA THR A 111 -5.31 17.78 -8.31
C THR A 111 -3.87 17.44 -8.63
N ASP A 112 -3.27 16.50 -7.89
CA ASP A 112 -1.82 16.26 -7.94
C ASP A 112 -1.45 15.00 -8.73
N VAL A 113 -2.39 14.08 -8.95
CA VAL A 113 -2.14 12.83 -9.67
C VAL A 113 -2.55 12.96 -11.14
N PRO A 114 -1.64 12.75 -12.11
CA PRO A 114 -1.98 12.76 -13.53
C PRO A 114 -3.00 11.68 -13.90
N GLU A 115 -3.89 11.97 -14.85
CA GLU A 115 -4.96 11.05 -15.27
C GLU A 115 -4.46 9.66 -15.70
N GLY A 116 -3.28 9.60 -16.35
CA GLY A 116 -2.66 8.33 -16.73
C GLY A 116 -2.32 7.44 -15.53
N ILE A 117 -1.98 8.04 -14.38
CA ILE A 117 -1.70 7.33 -13.13
C ILE A 117 -3.00 6.94 -12.43
N LYS A 118 -4.01 7.82 -12.41
CA LYS A 118 -5.34 7.48 -11.88
C LYS A 118 -5.92 6.25 -12.58
N ARG A 119 -5.88 6.25 -13.93
CA ARG A 119 -6.31 5.10 -14.75
C ARG A 119 -5.50 3.84 -14.44
N LYS A 120 -4.19 3.98 -14.24
CA LYS A 120 -3.32 2.84 -13.90
C LYS A 120 -3.71 2.20 -12.56
N ASN A 121 -4.11 3.01 -11.59
CA ASN A 121 -4.46 2.58 -10.23
C ASN A 121 -5.94 2.18 -10.07
N THR A 122 -6.72 2.26 -11.15
CA THR A 122 -8.16 1.98 -11.17
C THR A 122 -8.44 0.70 -11.94
N PHE A 123 -9.33 -0.13 -11.41
CA PHE A 123 -9.82 -1.32 -12.10
C PHE A 123 -11.30 -1.53 -11.79
N GLY A 124 -12.09 -1.86 -12.82
CA GLY A 124 -13.54 -2.00 -12.66
C GLY A 124 -14.23 -0.72 -12.17
N GLY A 125 -13.61 0.45 -12.38
CA GLY A 125 -14.11 1.75 -11.89
C GLY A 125 -13.82 2.04 -10.42
N VAL A 126 -13.00 1.21 -9.76
CA VAL A 126 -12.65 1.33 -8.34
C VAL A 126 -11.15 1.55 -8.21
N THR A 127 -10.74 2.52 -7.39
CA THR A 127 -9.32 2.86 -7.19
C THR A 127 -8.73 1.98 -6.09
N TYR A 128 -7.62 1.30 -6.37
CA TYR A 128 -6.95 0.42 -5.41
C TYR A 128 -5.51 0.82 -5.10
N GLY A 129 -4.96 1.80 -5.81
CA GLY A 129 -3.56 2.19 -5.73
C GLY A 129 -3.34 3.67 -5.50
N LEU A 130 -2.30 4.01 -4.74
CA LEU A 130 -1.71 5.35 -4.71
C LEU A 130 -0.29 5.33 -5.31
N ILE A 131 0.23 6.51 -5.66
CA ILE A 131 1.63 6.73 -6.05
C ILE A 131 2.30 7.71 -5.09
#